data_AF-D1MAH8-F1
#
_entry.id   AF-D1MAH8-F1
#
_cell.length_a   1.000
_cell.length_b   1.000
_cell.length_c   1.000
_cell.angle_alpha   90.00
_cell.angle_beta   90.00
_cell.angle_gamma   90.00
#
_symmetry.space_group_name_H-M   'P 1'
#
loop_
_entity.id
_entity.type
_entity.pdbx_description
1 polymer ?
#
loop_
_entity_poly.entity_id
_entity_poly.type
_entity_poly.pdbx_seq_one_letter_code
_entity_poly.pdbx_strand_id
1 'polypeptide(L)'
;MKALVVACLLILSVHGGHYIIPGHSPYDAYHDLHLPHSPPLYPTLASVPPTGFTCLGRNPGYYADIETGCQAYHRCEYNSAASFLCTNGTLFNEQFQVCDQFYNVRCGSPYIDL
;
A
#
# COMPACT_ATOMS: atom_id res chain seq x y z
N MET A 1 3.93 51.20 -21.56
CA MET A 1 2.94 50.78 -20.54
C MET A 1 2.10 49.59 -21.00
N LYS A 2 1.37 49.64 -22.12
CA LYS A 2 0.54 48.53 -22.62
C LYS A 2 1.30 47.21 -22.86
N ALA A 3 2.52 47.27 -23.41
CA ALA A 3 3.34 46.09 -23.67
C ALA A 3 3.81 45.37 -22.39
N LEU A 4 4.09 46.10 -21.31
CA LEU A 4 4.48 45.52 -20.01
C LEU A 4 3.31 44.81 -19.33
N VAL A 5 2.10 45.35 -19.46
CA VAL A 5 0.87 44.71 -18.92
C VAL A 5 0.58 43.41 -19.65
N VAL A 6 0.71 43.39 -20.98
CA VAL A 6 0.53 42.17 -21.79
C VAL A 6 1.59 41.11 -21.44
N ALA A 7 2.85 41.51 -21.30
CA ALA A 7 3.91 40.59 -20.88
C ALA A 7 3.66 40.00 -19.48
N CYS A 8 3.22 40.81 -18.53
CA CYS A 8 2.92 40.35 -17.18
C CYS A 8 1.73 39.38 -17.13
N LEU A 9 0.68 39.63 -17.92
CA LEU A 9 -0.48 38.74 -18.03
C LEU A 9 -0.13 37.40 -18.66
N LEU A 10 0.76 37.38 -19.67
CA LEU A 10 1.26 36.15 -20.30
C LEU A 10 2.15 35.35 -19.34
N ILE A 11 2.99 36.02 -18.54
CA ILE A 11 3.82 35.36 -17.53
C ILE A 11 2.95 34.74 -16.43
N LEU A 12 1.92 35.45 -15.96
CA LEU A 12 0.99 34.96 -14.94
C LEU A 12 0.15 33.77 -15.42
N SER A 13 -0.27 33.72 -16.69
CA SER A 13 -1.01 32.57 -17.22
C SER A 13 -0.12 31.34 -17.41
N VAL A 14 1.14 31.53 -17.83
CA VAL A 14 2.11 30.43 -17.99
C VAL A 14 2.56 29.87 -16.63
N HIS A 15 2.83 30.72 -15.64
CA HIS A 15 3.22 30.27 -14.30
C HIS A 15 2.02 29.81 -13.48
N GLY A 16 0.84 30.39 -13.70
CA GLY A 16 -0.41 29.94 -13.08
C GLY A 16 -0.82 28.55 -13.56
N GLY A 17 -0.67 28.24 -14.86
CA GLY A 17 -1.11 26.99 -15.46
C GLY A 17 -0.52 25.72 -14.85
N HIS A 18 0.69 25.76 -14.30
CA HIS A 18 1.30 24.62 -13.58
C HIS A 18 0.54 24.26 -12.29
N TYR A 19 -0.25 25.16 -11.72
CA TYR A 19 -0.99 24.95 -10.47
C TYR A 19 -2.51 24.70 -10.67
N ILE A 20 -3.02 24.68 -11.91
CA ILE A 20 -4.48 24.58 -12.20
C ILE A 20 -4.92 23.18 -12.67
N ILE A 21 -4.00 22.22 -12.84
CA ILE A 21 -4.41 20.84 -13.18
C ILE A 21 -4.56 20.01 -11.90
N PRO A 22 -5.78 19.69 -11.45
CA PRO A 22 -5.96 18.73 -10.38
C PRO A 22 -5.40 17.38 -10.85
N GLY A 23 -4.33 16.90 -10.20
CA GLY A 23 -3.69 15.61 -10.46
C GLY A 23 -2.37 15.64 -11.24
N HIS A 24 -1.88 16.78 -11.73
CA HIS A 24 -0.53 16.90 -12.28
C HIS A 24 0.38 17.66 -11.32
N SER A 25 0.50 17.16 -10.10
CA SER A 25 1.62 17.59 -9.30
C SER A 25 2.93 17.01 -9.88
N PRO A 26 4.04 17.77 -9.93
CA PRO A 26 5.36 17.22 -10.22
C PRO A 26 5.81 16.19 -9.16
N TYR A 27 5.18 16.18 -7.98
CA TYR A 27 5.39 15.14 -6.98
C TYR A 27 4.49 13.95 -7.29
N ASP A 28 5.09 12.79 -7.49
CA ASP A 28 4.39 11.51 -7.44
C ASP A 28 4.81 10.82 -6.14
N ALA A 29 3.93 10.80 -5.15
CA ALA A 29 4.22 10.19 -3.85
C ALA A 29 4.56 8.69 -3.97
N TYR A 30 4.17 8.04 -5.07
CA TYR A 30 4.50 6.66 -5.36
C TYR A 30 5.98 6.47 -5.74
N HIS A 31 6.60 7.49 -6.33
CA HIS A 31 8.03 7.46 -6.65
C HIS A 31 8.88 7.40 -5.36
N ASP A 32 8.49 8.14 -4.32
CA ASP A 32 9.19 8.12 -3.03
C ASP A 32 9.14 6.73 -2.37
N LEU A 33 8.09 5.97 -2.68
CA LEU A 33 7.87 4.65 -2.12
C LEU A 33 8.87 3.58 -2.61
N HIS A 34 9.46 3.80 -3.77
CA HIS A 34 10.51 2.94 -4.34
C HIS A 34 11.90 3.27 -3.80
N LEU A 35 12.06 4.38 -3.08
CA LEU A 35 13.32 4.76 -2.45
C LEU A 35 13.59 3.93 -1.19
N PRO A 36 14.85 3.80 -0.75
CA PRO A 36 15.16 3.17 0.53
C PRO A 36 14.58 3.97 1.70
N HIS A 37 13.85 3.31 2.58
CA HIS A 37 13.30 3.92 3.81
C HIS A 37 13.97 3.34 5.05
N SER A 38 14.18 4.19 6.06
CA SER A 38 14.66 3.80 7.38
C SER A 38 13.83 4.51 8.45
N PRO A 39 12.94 3.80 9.18
CA PRO A 39 12.69 2.35 9.13
C PRO A 39 11.99 1.88 7.83
N PRO A 40 12.01 0.57 7.51
CA PRO A 40 11.24 0.02 6.39
C PRO A 40 9.75 0.34 6.49
N LEU A 41 9.11 0.60 5.36
CA LEU A 41 7.68 0.93 5.31
C LEU A 41 6.75 -0.29 5.47
N TYR A 42 7.31 -1.49 5.44
CA TYR A 42 6.63 -2.77 5.57
C TYR A 42 7.50 -3.77 6.33
N PRO A 43 6.92 -4.82 6.94
CA PRO A 43 7.66 -5.86 7.66
C PRO A 43 8.60 -6.64 6.73
N THR A 44 9.77 -7.03 7.23
CA THR A 44 10.79 -7.79 6.48
C THR A 44 11.18 -9.06 7.24
N LEU A 45 10.16 -9.85 7.60
CA LEU A 45 10.29 -11.09 8.36
C LEU A 45 11.05 -12.14 7.54
N ALA A 46 12.00 -12.82 8.18
CA ALA A 46 12.75 -13.92 7.55
C ALA A 46 11.99 -15.27 7.60
N SER A 47 11.06 -15.41 8.55
CA SER A 47 10.23 -16.60 8.77
C SER A 47 8.93 -16.19 9.44
N VAL A 48 7.87 -16.99 9.31
CA VAL A 48 6.60 -16.73 10.01
C VAL A 48 6.83 -16.84 11.53
N PRO A 49 6.68 -15.74 12.30
CA PRO A 49 6.78 -15.80 13.75
C PRO A 49 5.53 -16.49 14.34
N PRO A 50 5.61 -17.04 15.56
CA PRO A 50 4.42 -17.47 16.28
C PRO A 50 3.54 -16.26 16.63
N THR A 51 2.26 -16.33 16.30
CA THR A 51 1.24 -15.31 16.56
C THR A 51 -0.01 -15.93 17.19
N GLY A 52 -0.97 -15.09 17.59
CA GLY A 52 -2.27 -15.54 18.09
C GLY A 52 -3.22 -16.11 17.03
N PHE A 53 -2.80 -16.24 15.77
CA PHE A 53 -3.67 -16.68 14.68
C PHE A 53 -4.23 -18.10 14.89
N THR A 54 -5.52 -18.28 14.59
CA THR A 54 -6.19 -19.58 14.63
C THR A 54 -7.26 -19.72 13.55
N CYS A 55 -7.41 -20.95 13.03
CA CYS A 55 -8.48 -21.34 12.11
C CYS A 55 -9.81 -21.67 12.82
N LEU A 56 -9.84 -21.68 14.15
CA LEU A 56 -11.08 -21.94 14.89
C LEU A 56 -12.17 -20.93 14.53
N GLY A 57 -13.34 -21.45 14.11
CA GLY A 57 -14.47 -20.61 13.71
C GLY A 57 -14.34 -19.96 12.33
N ARG A 58 -13.32 -20.34 11.54
CA ARG A 58 -13.10 -19.86 10.17
C ARG A 58 -13.46 -20.93 9.15
N ASN A 59 -13.93 -20.50 7.98
CA ASN A 59 -14.13 -21.40 6.84
C ASN A 59 -12.77 -21.77 6.21
N PRO A 60 -12.68 -22.85 5.44
CA PRO A 60 -11.50 -23.11 4.62
C PRO A 60 -11.20 -21.93 3.70
N GLY A 61 -9.94 -21.48 3.65
CA GLY A 61 -9.57 -20.27 2.92
C GLY A 61 -8.21 -19.71 3.35
N TYR A 62 -7.85 -18.54 2.82
CA TYR A 62 -6.61 -17.84 3.17
C TYR A 62 -6.92 -16.57 3.96
N TYR A 63 -6.16 -16.36 5.03
CA TYR A 63 -6.39 -15.28 5.99
C TYR A 63 -5.10 -14.53 6.27
N ALA A 64 -5.17 -13.21 6.35
CA ALA A 64 -4.04 -12.37 6.72
C ALA A 64 -3.71 -12.49 8.21
N ASP A 65 -2.42 -12.48 8.55
CA ASP A 65 -1.97 -12.35 9.92
C ASP A 65 -1.70 -10.87 10.26
N ILE A 66 -2.62 -10.27 11.00
CA ILE A 66 -2.56 -8.85 11.37
C ILE A 66 -1.41 -8.56 12.33
N GLU A 67 -1.01 -9.51 13.17
CA GLU A 67 0.10 -9.33 14.13
C GLU A 67 1.45 -9.21 13.40
N THR A 68 1.56 -9.80 12.20
CA THR A 68 2.75 -9.68 11.35
C THR A 68 2.71 -8.50 10.39
N GLY A 69 1.75 -7.59 10.54
CA GLY A 69 1.51 -6.53 9.56
C GLY A 69 1.10 -7.06 8.20
N CYS A 70 0.43 -8.23 8.16
CA CYS A 70 -0.03 -8.93 6.96
C CYS A 70 1.09 -9.42 6.03
N GLN A 71 2.36 -9.44 6.46
CA GLN A 71 3.38 -10.12 5.67
C GLN A 71 3.20 -11.64 5.73
N ALA A 72 2.76 -12.18 6.88
CA ALA A 72 2.33 -13.56 6.97
C ALA A 72 0.85 -13.73 6.64
N TYR A 73 0.54 -14.90 6.08
CA TYR A 73 -0.83 -15.35 5.86
C TYR A 73 -0.95 -16.84 6.13
N HIS A 74 -2.17 -17.28 6.37
CA HIS A 74 -2.46 -18.66 6.75
C HIS A 74 -3.53 -19.26 5.86
N ARG A 75 -3.26 -20.46 5.34
CA ARG A 75 -4.27 -21.29 4.70
C ARG A 75 -4.92 -22.18 5.75
N CYS A 76 -6.21 -21.98 5.99
CA CYS A 76 -6.99 -22.81 6.87
C CYS A 76 -7.62 -23.99 6.13
N GLU A 77 -7.45 -25.18 6.70
CA GLU A 77 -8.15 -26.39 6.31
C GLU A 77 -8.62 -27.09 7.59
N TYR A 78 -9.94 -27.14 7.79
CA TYR A 78 -10.54 -27.47 9.09
C TYR A 78 -9.99 -26.56 10.20
N ASN A 79 -9.45 -27.13 11.27
CA ASN A 79 -8.83 -26.39 12.39
C ASN A 79 -7.30 -26.30 12.29
N SER A 80 -6.72 -26.65 11.13
CA SER A 80 -5.28 -26.61 10.89
C SER A 80 -4.91 -25.44 9.99
N ALA A 81 -3.81 -24.76 10.32
CA ALA A 81 -3.24 -23.67 9.53
C ALA A 81 -1.92 -24.12 8.89
N ALA A 82 -1.76 -23.85 7.61
CA ALA A 82 -0.45 -23.77 6.97
C ALA A 82 -0.06 -22.30 6.83
N SER A 83 1.12 -21.92 7.30
CA SER A 83 1.53 -20.51 7.39
C SER A 83 2.63 -20.18 6.39
N PHE A 84 2.53 -19.01 5.78
CA PHE A 84 3.41 -18.56 4.71
C PHE A 84 3.78 -17.09 4.89
N LEU A 85 4.88 -16.66 4.27
CA LEU A 85 5.23 -15.26 4.12
C LEU A 85 5.07 -14.81 2.67
N CYS A 86 4.53 -13.61 2.49
CA CYS A 86 4.73 -12.83 1.28
C CYS A 86 6.19 -12.36 1.18
N THR A 87 6.68 -12.18 -0.04
CA THR A 87 8.04 -11.70 -0.27
C THR A 87 8.20 -10.25 0.20
N ASN A 88 9.44 -9.85 0.53
CA ASN A 88 9.73 -8.47 0.91
C ASN A 88 9.22 -7.49 -0.17
N GLY A 89 8.44 -6.50 0.26
CA GLY A 89 7.78 -5.51 -0.59
C GLY A 89 6.29 -5.78 -0.79
N THR A 90 5.81 -6.96 -0.37
CA THR A 90 4.42 -7.37 -0.55
C THR A 90 3.78 -7.81 0.75
N LEU A 91 2.47 -7.60 0.86
CA LEU A 91 1.63 -8.01 1.97
C LEU A 91 0.45 -8.81 1.43
N PHE A 92 -0.11 -9.68 2.26
CA PHE A 92 -1.25 -10.49 1.85
C PHE A 92 -2.51 -9.65 1.78
N ASN A 93 -3.02 -9.48 0.56
CA ASN A 93 -4.31 -8.89 0.30
C ASN A 93 -5.38 -9.97 0.42
N GLU A 94 -6.04 -10.05 1.58
CA GLU A 94 -7.05 -11.08 1.86
C GLU A 94 -8.27 -10.95 0.94
N GLN A 95 -8.62 -9.77 0.42
CA GLN A 95 -9.73 -9.62 -0.52
C GLN A 95 -9.43 -10.31 -1.85
N PHE A 96 -8.25 -10.07 -2.41
CA PHE A 96 -7.85 -10.62 -3.71
C PHE A 96 -7.11 -11.96 -3.60
N GLN A 97 -6.86 -12.42 -2.38
CA GLN A 97 -6.18 -13.67 -2.06
C GLN A 97 -4.80 -13.78 -2.73
N VAL A 98 -4.05 -12.67 -2.73
CA VAL A 98 -2.74 -12.54 -3.38
C VAL A 98 -1.79 -11.69 -2.52
N CYS A 99 -0.48 -11.94 -2.62
CA CYS A 99 0.51 -10.99 -2.12
C CYS A 99 0.58 -9.79 -3.06
N ASP A 100 0.05 -8.65 -2.62
CA ASP A 100 0.07 -7.40 -3.37
C ASP A 100 1.11 -6.46 -2.78
N GLN A 101 1.46 -5.43 -3.51
CA GLN A 101 2.38 -4.40 -3.06
C GLN A 101 1.89 -3.78 -1.75
N PHE A 102 2.81 -3.54 -0.82
CA PHE A 102 2.46 -3.17 0.56
C PHE A 102 1.55 -1.94 0.67
N TYR A 103 1.61 -1.02 -0.29
CA TYR A 103 0.79 0.20 -0.34
C TYR A 103 -0.63 0.00 -0.88
N ASN A 104 -0.88 -1.14 -1.53
CA ASN A 104 -2.23 -1.55 -1.96
C ASN A 104 -2.96 -2.33 -0.86
N VAL A 105 -2.29 -2.69 0.24
CA VAL A 105 -2.85 -3.55 1.29
C VAL A 105 -3.20 -2.74 2.53
N ARG A 106 -4.47 -2.81 2.94
CA ARG A 106 -4.96 -2.25 4.20
C ARG A 106 -5.01 -3.35 5.27
N CYS A 107 -3.85 -3.60 5.89
CA CYS A 107 -3.74 -4.67 6.88
C CYS A 107 -4.70 -4.46 8.06
N GLY A 108 -5.55 -5.46 8.33
CA GLY A 108 -6.54 -5.42 9.42
C GLY A 108 -7.80 -4.62 9.11
N SER A 109 -7.91 -4.04 7.90
CA SER A 109 -9.16 -3.42 7.44
C SER A 109 -10.07 -4.49 6.82
N PRO A 110 -11.30 -4.67 7.32
CA PRO A 110 -12.31 -5.47 6.62
C PRO A 110 -12.91 -4.70 5.43
N TYR A 111 -12.60 -3.41 5.29
CA TYR A 111 -13.09 -2.56 4.22
C TYR A 111 -12.06 -2.51 3.09
N ILE A 112 -12.48 -3.13 1.99
CA ILE A 112 -12.04 -2.91 0.61
C ILE A 112 -12.03 -1.42 0.30
N ASP A 113 -11.05 -0.95 -0.48
CA ASP A 113 -11.01 0.41 -1.02
C ASP A 113 -12.38 0.80 -1.62
N LEU A 114 -13.13 1.61 -0.87
CA LEU A 114 -14.32 2.38 -1.25
C LEU A 114 -14.06 3.82 -0.86
#